data_AF-A0AAW2L043-F1
#
_entry.id   AF-A0AAW2L043-F1
#
_cell.length_a   1.000
_cell.length_b   1.000
_cell.length_c   1.000
_cell.angle_alpha   90.00
_cell.angle_beta   90.00
_cell.angle_gamma   90.00
#
_symmetry.space_group_name_H-M   'P 1'
#
loop_
_entity.id
_entity.type
_entity.pdbx_description
1 polymer ?
#
loop_
_entity_poly.entity_id
_entity_poly.type
_entity_poly.pdbx_seq_one_letter_code
_entity_poly.pdbx_strand_id
1 'polypeptide(L)'
;MSLSALGEACLRMDLTAIHEILEKLGYKDDEGAATELSFQMWTNQMQDTLNSKKKGDVAFRHKDFRVAIECYSQFIDVGTMVSPTVFARRSLSHLMSDMPQEALNDAVQAQVISPVWHIASYLQAAALFALGRENEAQIALKEGSILEEKRNTTTS
;
A
#
# COMPACT_ATOMS: atom_id res chain seq x y z
N MET A 1 -25.00 0.25 2.53
CA MET A 1 -23.93 -0.14 1.58
C MET A 1 -23.23 -1.34 2.18
N SER A 2 -23.10 -2.44 1.43
CA SER A 2 -22.24 -3.55 1.81
C SER A 2 -20.81 -3.20 1.44
N LEU A 3 -19.87 -3.35 2.37
CA LEU A 3 -18.45 -3.16 2.08
C LEU A 3 -17.93 -4.30 1.19
N SER A 4 -16.87 -4.03 0.43
CA SER A 4 -16.12 -5.07 -0.27
C SER A 4 -15.38 -5.98 0.71
N ALA A 5 -14.83 -7.09 0.22
CA ALA A 5 -14.00 -7.98 1.04
C ALA A 5 -12.84 -7.24 1.72
N LEU A 6 -12.22 -6.27 1.03
CA LEU A 6 -11.16 -5.45 1.61
C LEU A 6 -11.70 -4.47 2.66
N GLY A 7 -12.82 -3.79 2.36
CA GLY A 7 -13.45 -2.88 3.31
C GLY A 7 -13.87 -3.58 4.61
N GLU A 8 -14.47 -4.78 4.52
CA GLU A 8 -14.80 -5.61 5.68
C GLU A 8 -13.55 -6.02 6.46
N ALA A 9 -12.48 -6.42 5.77
CA ALA A 9 -11.22 -6.80 6.42
C ALA A 9 -10.60 -5.61 7.18
N CYS A 10 -10.61 -4.41 6.59
CA CYS A 10 -10.14 -3.19 7.25
C CYS A 10 -11.00 -2.79 8.44
N LEU A 11 -12.33 -2.90 8.35
CA LEU A 11 -13.24 -2.61 9.46
C LEU A 11 -13.02 -3.57 10.64
N ARG A 12 -12.77 -4.85 10.36
CA ARG A 12 -12.54 -5.88 11.39
C ARG A 12 -11.09 -5.95 11.87
N MET A 13 -10.20 -5.14 11.29
CA MET A 13 -8.76 -5.26 11.45
C MET A 13 -8.22 -6.67 11.19
N ASP A 14 -8.79 -7.37 10.21
CA ASP A 14 -8.26 -8.66 9.76
C ASP A 14 -7.04 -8.44 8.85
N LEU A 15 -5.89 -8.19 9.48
CA LEU A 15 -4.64 -7.92 8.78
C LEU A 15 -4.21 -9.09 7.87
N THR A 16 -4.62 -10.33 8.19
CA THR A 16 -4.30 -11.50 7.35
C THR A 16 -5.11 -11.47 6.06
N ALA A 17 -6.42 -11.18 6.14
CA ALA A 17 -7.24 -11.02 4.94
C ALA A 17 -6.76 -9.83 4.08
N ILE A 18 -6.39 -8.71 4.70
CA ILE A 18 -5.81 -7.56 3.99
C ILE A 18 -4.54 -7.98 3.23
N HIS A 19 -3.64 -8.73 3.88
CA HIS A 19 -2.40 -9.24 3.27
C HIS A 19 -2.66 -10.07 2.02
N GLU A 20 -3.56 -11.04 2.09
CA GLU A 20 -3.91 -11.91 0.96
C GLU A 20 -4.51 -11.14 -0.21
N ILE A 21 -5.29 -10.08 0.07
CA ILE A 21 -5.86 -9.21 -0.96
C ILE A 21 -4.76 -8.37 -1.63
N LEU A 22 -3.86 -7.76 -0.84
CA LEU A 22 -2.74 -6.96 -1.37
C LEU A 22 -1.76 -7.81 -2.19
N GLU A 23 -1.55 -9.07 -1.82
CA GLU A 23 -0.70 -9.98 -2.60
C GLU A 23 -1.28 -10.22 -4.01
N LYS A 24 -2.60 -10.42 -4.10
CA LYS A 24 -3.31 -10.71 -5.35
C LYS A 24 -3.46 -9.50 -6.28
N LEU A 25 -3.52 -8.28 -5.73
CA LEU A 25 -3.67 -7.04 -6.50
C LEU A 25 -2.46 -6.76 -7.42
N GLY A 26 -1.27 -7.20 -7.01
CA GLY A 26 -0.04 -6.96 -7.78
C GLY A 26 0.33 -5.48 -7.81
N TYR A 27 0.72 -4.98 -8.99
CA TYR A 27 1.20 -3.61 -9.23
C TYR A 27 0.34 -2.83 -10.23
N LYS A 28 -0.91 -3.23 -10.44
CA LYS A 28 -1.79 -2.65 -11.48
C LYS A 28 -2.00 -1.15 -11.31
N ASP A 29 -1.97 -0.65 -10.08
CA ASP A 29 -2.18 0.76 -9.75
C ASP A 29 -0.86 1.58 -9.72
N ASP A 30 0.27 0.98 -10.13
CA ASP A 30 1.52 1.70 -10.43
C ASP A 30 1.57 2.17 -11.91
N GLU A 31 0.60 1.78 -12.75
CA GLU A 31 0.49 2.21 -14.15
C GLU A 31 0.14 3.71 -14.24
N GLY A 32 1.18 4.52 -14.39
CA GLY A 32 1.15 5.99 -14.33
C GLY A 32 2.37 6.59 -13.65
N ALA A 33 3.03 5.82 -12.76
CA ALA A 33 4.33 6.16 -12.18
C ALA A 33 5.52 5.60 -12.99
N ALA A 34 5.26 4.67 -13.90
CA ALA A 34 6.24 4.12 -14.84
C ALA A 34 6.45 5.09 -16.02
N THR A 35 7.24 6.14 -15.79
CA THR A 35 7.81 6.95 -16.88
C THR A 35 8.74 6.07 -17.73
N GLU A 36 8.58 6.13 -19.04
CA GLU A 36 9.37 5.43 -20.07
C GLU A 36 10.88 5.40 -19.71
N LEU A 37 11.40 4.23 -19.37
CA LEU A 37 12.79 4.08 -18.96
C LEU A 37 13.69 4.09 -20.22
N SER A 38 14.36 5.22 -20.52
CA SER A 38 15.36 5.33 -21.59
C SER A 38 16.64 4.50 -21.37
N PHE A 39 17.49 4.29 -22.38
CA PHE A 39 18.71 3.44 -22.30
C PHE A 39 19.71 3.82 -21.17
N GLN A 40 19.67 5.07 -20.68
CA GLN A 40 20.48 5.53 -19.55
C GLN A 40 19.99 5.03 -18.18
N MET A 41 18.81 4.43 -18.11
CA MET A 41 18.15 3.94 -16.91
C MET A 41 18.79 2.65 -16.36
N TRP A 42 19.64 1.96 -17.13
CA TRP A 42 20.34 0.77 -16.65
C TRP A 42 21.60 1.14 -15.85
N THR A 43 21.49 2.04 -14.87
CA THR A 43 22.57 2.33 -13.92
C THR A 43 22.50 1.37 -12.73
N ASN A 44 23.64 1.09 -12.11
CA ASN A 44 23.73 0.20 -10.95
C ASN A 44 22.77 0.61 -9.81
N GLN A 45 22.60 1.91 -9.58
CA GLN A 45 21.72 2.43 -8.54
C GLN A 45 20.24 2.11 -8.78
N MET A 46 19.76 2.17 -10.03
CA MET A 46 18.38 1.79 -10.32
C MET A 46 18.18 0.27 -10.27
N GLN A 47 19.18 -0.50 -10.70
CA GLN A 47 19.18 -1.95 -10.52
C GLN A 47 19.09 -2.33 -9.04
N ASP A 48 19.86 -1.67 -8.18
CA ASP A 48 19.83 -1.89 -6.73
C ASP A 48 18.49 -1.50 -6.12
N THR A 49 17.91 -0.37 -6.56
CA THR A 49 16.56 0.06 -6.14
C THR A 49 15.51 -1.01 -6.48
N LEU A 50 15.50 -1.50 -7.72
CA LEU A 50 14.59 -2.57 -8.15
C LEU A 50 14.85 -3.89 -7.41
N ASN A 51 16.10 -4.18 -7.08
CA ASN A 51 16.46 -5.37 -6.28
C ASN A 51 15.88 -5.26 -4.86
N SER A 52 15.97 -4.09 -4.21
CA SER A 52 15.37 -3.87 -2.88
C SER A 52 13.86 -4.02 -2.92
N LYS A 53 13.17 -3.47 -3.93
CA LYS A 53 11.73 -3.70 -4.14
C LYS A 53 11.39 -5.19 -4.24
N LYS A 54 12.11 -5.94 -5.10
CA LYS A 54 11.88 -7.38 -5.28
C LYS A 54 12.12 -8.18 -4.00
N LYS A 55 13.17 -7.85 -3.22
CA LYS A 55 13.42 -8.49 -1.93
C LYS A 55 12.30 -8.20 -0.93
N GLY A 56 11.83 -6.95 -0.89
CA GLY A 56 10.68 -6.53 -0.10
C GLY A 56 9.43 -7.34 -0.45
N ASP A 57 9.15 -7.55 -1.74
CA ASP A 57 8.01 -8.35 -2.19
C ASP A 57 8.08 -9.82 -1.78
N VAL A 58 9.28 -10.41 -1.85
CA VAL A 58 9.51 -11.79 -1.41
C VAL A 58 9.30 -11.89 0.10
N ALA A 59 9.85 -10.96 0.88
CA ALA A 59 9.68 -10.92 2.33
C ALA A 59 8.22 -10.72 2.72
N PHE A 60 7.53 -9.76 2.07
CA PHE A 60 6.11 -9.50 2.26
C PHE A 60 5.26 -10.73 1.99
N ARG A 61 5.50 -11.45 0.88
CA ARG A 61 4.78 -12.69 0.56
C ARG A 61 5.00 -13.78 1.63
N HIS A 62 6.23 -13.91 2.12
CA HIS A 62 6.57 -14.86 3.18
C HIS A 62 6.19 -14.38 4.60
N LYS A 63 5.50 -13.24 4.72
CA LYS A 63 5.10 -12.63 6.00
C LYS A 63 6.29 -12.28 6.91
N ASP A 64 7.47 -12.08 6.33
CA ASP A 64 8.63 -11.52 7.03
C ASP A 64 8.54 -9.99 6.97
N PHE A 65 7.65 -9.44 7.79
CA PHE A 65 7.28 -8.03 7.72
C PHE A 65 8.42 -7.09 8.12
N ARG A 66 9.33 -7.53 9.00
CA ARG A 66 10.52 -6.73 9.37
C ARG A 66 11.46 -6.56 8.19
N VAL A 67 11.79 -7.66 7.50
CA VAL A 67 12.62 -7.60 6.29
C VAL A 67 11.91 -6.84 5.17
N ALA A 68 10.59 -7.00 5.04
CA ALA A 68 9.80 -6.23 4.07
C ALA A 68 9.91 -4.73 4.32
N ILE A 69 9.77 -4.28 5.59
CA ILE A 69 9.93 -2.88 5.98
C ILE A 69 11.32 -2.36 5.61
N GLU A 70 12.39 -3.08 5.98
CA GLU A 70 13.76 -2.66 5.67
C GLU A 70 13.99 -2.51 4.16
N CYS A 71 13.57 -3.51 3.38
CA CYS A 71 13.76 -3.50 1.92
C CYS A 71 12.94 -2.39 1.24
N TYR A 72 11.70 -2.17 1.66
CA TYR A 72 10.87 -1.10 1.13
C TYR A 72 11.37 0.28 1.55
N SER A 73 11.91 0.44 2.75
CA SER A 73 12.56 1.67 3.18
C SER A 73 13.79 1.98 2.34
N GLN A 74 14.65 0.99 2.06
CA GLN A 74 15.77 1.19 1.14
C GLN A 74 15.31 1.62 -0.26
N PHE A 75 14.23 1.03 -0.79
CA PHE A 75 13.67 1.45 -2.08
C PHE A 75 13.22 2.93 -2.05
N ILE A 76 12.53 3.33 -0.98
CA ILE A 76 11.99 4.69 -0.82
C ILE A 76 13.10 5.72 -0.59
N ASP A 77 14.08 5.41 0.26
CA ASP A 77 15.16 6.33 0.63
C ASP A 77 16.09 6.65 -0.54
N VAL A 78 16.30 5.69 -1.46
CA VAL A 78 17.06 5.93 -2.68
C VAL A 78 16.32 6.91 -3.61
N GLY A 79 14.99 6.98 -3.53
CA GLY A 79 14.17 8.03 -4.16
C GLY A 79 14.19 8.06 -5.70
N THR A 80 14.82 7.08 -6.34
CA THR A 80 14.95 7.03 -7.82
C THR A 80 13.62 6.63 -8.48
N MET A 81 12.76 5.90 -7.77
CA MET A 81 11.45 5.48 -8.24
C MET A 81 10.41 5.67 -7.13
N VAL A 82 9.18 6.01 -7.52
CA VAL A 82 8.05 6.15 -6.61
C VAL A 82 7.01 5.07 -6.94
N SER A 83 6.52 4.37 -5.93
CA SER A 83 5.55 3.28 -6.10
C SER A 83 4.50 3.33 -4.98
N PRO A 84 3.23 3.66 -5.29
CA PRO A 84 2.16 3.65 -4.28
C PRO A 84 1.97 2.25 -3.68
N THR A 85 2.16 1.20 -4.47
CA THR A 85 2.10 -0.20 -3.99
C THR A 85 3.17 -0.50 -2.94
N VAL A 86 4.40 0.03 -3.08
CA VAL A 86 5.45 -0.17 -2.07
C VAL A 86 5.04 0.49 -0.74
N PHE A 87 4.51 1.71 -0.77
CA PHE A 87 3.99 2.37 0.43
C PHE A 87 2.84 1.58 1.05
N ALA A 88 1.88 1.10 0.26
CA ALA A 88 0.76 0.30 0.78
C ALA A 88 1.22 -1.02 1.44
N ARG A 89 2.17 -1.74 0.84
CA ARG A 89 2.71 -2.98 1.42
C ARG A 89 3.54 -2.72 2.67
N ARG A 90 4.33 -1.64 2.70
CA ARG A 90 5.07 -1.23 3.89
C ARG A 90 4.13 -0.77 5.02
N SER A 91 3.05 -0.07 4.68
CA SER A 91 1.97 0.29 5.62
C SER A 91 1.38 -0.93 6.31
N LEU A 92 0.97 -1.96 5.57
CA LEU A 92 0.48 -3.20 6.18
C LEU A 92 1.56 -3.91 7.00
N SER A 93 2.82 -3.89 6.54
CA SER A 93 3.93 -4.50 7.28
C SER A 93 4.17 -3.80 8.63
N HIS A 94 4.02 -2.47 8.68
CA HIS A 94 4.03 -1.70 9.92
C HIS A 94 2.86 -2.09 10.84
N LEU A 95 1.63 -2.26 10.32
CA LEU A 95 0.50 -2.76 11.13
C LEU A 95 0.77 -4.14 11.70
N MET A 96 1.33 -5.05 10.90
CA MET A 96 1.73 -6.40 11.34
C MET A 96 2.87 -6.40 12.36
N SER A 97 3.52 -5.25 12.55
CA SER A 97 4.65 -5.06 13.47
C SER A 97 4.32 -4.09 14.61
N ASP A 98 3.03 -3.86 14.88
CA ASP A 98 2.53 -2.97 15.95
C ASP A 98 3.01 -1.51 15.84
N MET A 99 3.17 -1.00 14.61
CA MET A 99 3.59 0.38 14.29
C MET A 99 2.51 1.14 13.52
N PRO A 100 1.35 1.43 14.14
CA PRO A 100 0.20 1.95 13.40
C PRO A 100 0.34 3.41 12.96
N GLN A 101 1.21 4.20 13.60
CA GLN A 101 1.45 5.60 13.18
C GLN A 101 2.27 5.65 11.89
N GLU A 102 3.30 4.81 11.78
CA GLU A 102 4.12 4.63 10.59
C GLU A 102 3.29 4.04 9.45
N ALA A 103 2.38 3.11 9.77
CA ALA A 103 1.42 2.58 8.81
C ALA A 103 0.51 3.66 8.23
N LEU A 104 -0.02 4.55 9.07
CA LEU A 104 -0.86 5.67 8.63
C LEU A 104 -0.08 6.62 7.73
N ASN A 105 1.16 6.95 8.09
CA ASN A 105 2.01 7.82 7.28
C ASN A 105 2.22 7.25 5.87
N ASP A 106 2.52 5.95 5.75
CA ASP A 106 2.69 5.28 4.47
C ASP A 106 1.38 5.23 3.67
N ALA A 107 0.24 4.97 4.32
CA ALA A 107 -1.05 4.93 3.64
C ALA A 107 -1.48 6.31 3.10
N VAL A 108 -1.13 7.39 3.81
CA VAL A 108 -1.31 8.77 3.32
C VAL A 108 -0.39 9.05 2.14
N GLN A 109 0.89 8.66 2.20
CA GLN A 109 1.81 8.82 1.06
C GLN A 109 1.35 8.06 -0.18
N ALA A 110 0.85 6.83 -0.02
CA ALA A 110 0.25 6.06 -1.12
C ALA A 110 -0.92 6.81 -1.78
N GLN A 111 -1.77 7.49 -0.99
CA GLN A 111 -2.88 8.29 -1.51
C GLN A 111 -2.39 9.57 -2.21
N VAL A 112 -1.35 10.23 -1.71
CA VAL A 112 -0.75 11.39 -2.39
C VAL A 112 -0.24 11.01 -3.79
N ILE A 113 0.39 9.83 -3.91
CA ILE A 113 0.91 9.32 -5.17
C ILE A 113 -0.22 8.87 -6.11
N SER A 114 -1.25 8.23 -5.56
CA SER A 114 -2.41 7.75 -6.33
C SER A 114 -3.74 8.19 -5.68
N PRO A 115 -4.21 9.42 -5.96
CA PRO A 115 -5.35 10.04 -5.24
C PRO A 115 -6.69 9.30 -5.36
N VAL A 116 -6.87 8.52 -6.43
CA VAL A 116 -8.11 7.77 -6.68
C VAL A 116 -8.03 6.32 -6.20
N TRP A 117 -6.94 5.92 -5.54
CA TRP A 117 -6.70 4.54 -5.16
C TRP A 117 -7.34 4.17 -3.82
N HIS A 118 -8.52 3.56 -3.90
CA HIS A 118 -9.30 3.07 -2.75
C HIS A 118 -8.50 2.25 -1.71
N ILE A 119 -7.50 1.48 -2.15
CA ILE A 119 -6.65 0.68 -1.24
C ILE A 119 -5.95 1.57 -0.21
N ALA A 120 -5.45 2.74 -0.61
CA ALA A 120 -4.78 3.67 0.29
C ALA A 120 -5.74 4.16 1.39
N SER A 121 -6.97 4.53 1.02
CA SER A 121 -8.00 4.95 1.99
C SER A 121 -8.38 3.81 2.96
N TYR A 122 -8.49 2.58 2.46
CA TYR A 122 -8.77 1.42 3.31
C TYR A 122 -7.62 1.12 4.30
N LEU A 123 -6.36 1.26 3.88
CA LEU A 123 -5.21 1.11 4.78
C LEU A 123 -5.13 2.24 5.81
N GLN A 124 -5.49 3.48 5.44
CA GLN A 124 -5.63 4.57 6.42
C GLN A 124 -6.68 4.22 7.47
N ALA A 125 -7.84 3.68 7.07
CA ALA A 125 -8.87 3.24 8.00
C ALA A 125 -8.34 2.18 8.99
N ALA A 126 -7.66 1.14 8.48
CA ALA A 126 -7.07 0.10 9.33
C ALA A 126 -6.04 0.66 10.33
N ALA A 127 -5.18 1.59 9.89
CA ALA A 127 -4.22 2.24 10.79
C ALA A 127 -4.88 3.16 11.81
N LEU A 128 -5.92 3.90 11.44
CA LEU A 128 -6.68 4.76 12.34
C LEU A 128 -7.46 3.94 13.39
N PHE A 129 -8.02 2.78 13.01
CA PHE A 129 -8.62 1.85 13.99
C PHE A 129 -7.57 1.34 14.98
N ALA A 130 -6.38 0.94 14.50
CA ALA A 130 -5.28 0.51 15.36
C ALA A 130 -4.79 1.62 16.32
N LEU A 131 -4.93 2.89 15.94
CA LEU A 131 -4.64 4.06 16.78
C LEU A 131 -5.78 4.45 17.73
N GLY A 132 -6.94 3.78 17.68
CA GLY A 132 -8.14 4.14 18.44
C GLY A 132 -8.84 5.41 17.96
N ARG A 133 -8.52 5.89 16.74
CA ARG A 133 -9.09 7.11 16.12
C ARG A 133 -10.34 6.75 15.32
N GLU A 134 -11.34 6.19 15.98
CA GLU A 134 -12.51 5.55 15.34
C GLU A 134 -13.27 6.47 14.36
N ASN A 135 -13.50 7.73 14.74
CA ASN A 135 -14.24 8.66 13.88
C ASN A 135 -13.53 8.89 12.54
N GLU A 136 -12.20 9.05 12.57
CA GLU A 136 -11.40 9.25 11.37
C GLU A 136 -11.28 7.97 10.56
N ALA A 137 -11.19 6.81 11.23
CA ALA A 137 -11.18 5.51 10.58
C ALA A 137 -12.48 5.26 9.79
N GLN A 138 -13.64 5.60 10.37
CA GLN A 138 -14.94 5.47 9.69
C GLN A 138 -15.06 6.41 8.47
N ILE A 139 -14.47 7.61 8.53
CA ILE A 139 -14.40 8.53 7.40
C ILE A 139 -13.55 7.92 6.28
N ALA A 140 -12.33 7.47 6.59
CA ALA A 140 -11.42 6.85 5.63
C ALA A 140 -12.01 5.58 4.99
N LEU A 141 -12.73 4.77 5.79
CA LEU A 141 -13.42 3.57 5.32
C LEU A 141 -14.52 3.91 4.29
N LYS A 142 -15.31 4.95 4.58
CA LYS A 142 -16.36 5.44 3.66
C LYS A 142 -15.76 5.99 2.38
N GLU A 143 -14.66 6.75 2.47
CA GLU A 143 -13.95 7.26 1.30
C GLU A 143 -13.41 6.13 0.41
N GLY A 144 -12.80 5.10 1.02
CA GLY A 144 -12.36 3.89 0.31
C GLY A 144 -13.49 3.21 -0.45
N SER A 145 -14.65 3.05 0.19
CA SER A 145 -15.84 2.48 -0.47
C SER A 145 -16.33 3.31 -1.65
N ILE A 146 -16.33 4.64 -1.53
CA ILE A 146 -16.75 5.53 -2.62
C ILE A 146 -15.78 5.47 -3.80
N LEU A 147 -14.47 5.45 -3.53
CA LEU A 147 -13.44 5.33 -4.57
C LEU A 147 -13.50 3.99 -5.29
N GLU A 148 -13.72 2.91 -4.54
CA GLU A 148 -13.84 1.56 -5.09
C GLU A 148 -15.06 1.42 -6.01
N GLU A 149 -16.22 1.95 -5.60
CA GLU A 149 -17.43 1.97 -6.41
C GLU A 149 -17.22 2.73 -7.72
N LYS A 150 -16.63 3.94 -7.66
CA LYS A 150 -16.30 4.74 -8.85
C LYS A 150 -15.36 4.01 -9.80
N ARG A 151 -14.37 3.28 -9.27
CA ARG A 151 -13.46 2.49 -10.10
C ARG A 151 -14.22 1.41 -10.86
N ASN A 152 -15.08 0.66 -10.17
CA ASN A 152 -15.83 -0.45 -10.77
C ASN A 152 -16.80 0.04 -11.85
N THR A 153 -17.43 1.21 -11.69
CA THR A 153 -18.28 1.81 -12.72
C THR A 153 -17.51 2.30 -13.94
N THR A 154 -16.22 2.62 -13.80
CA THR A 154 -15.36 3.10 -14.91
C THR A 154 -14.75 1.96 -15.71
N THR A 155 -14.71 0.74 -15.13
CA THR A 155 -14.16 -0.48 -15.78
C THR A 155 -15.25 -1.41 -16.34
N SER A 156 -16.52 -1.06 -16.19
CA SER A 156 -17.68 -1.78 -16.74
C SER A 156 -18.15 -1.16 -18.05
#